data_AF-A0AAV0UZW1-F1
#
_entry.id   AF-A0AAV0UZW1-F1
#
_cell.length_a   1.000
_cell.length_b   1.000
_cell.length_c   1.000
_cell.angle_alpha   90.00
_cell.angle_beta   90.00
_cell.angle_gamma   90.00
#
_symmetry.space_group_name_H-M   'P 1'
#
loop_
_entity.id
_entity.type
_entity.pdbx_description
1 polymer ?
#
loop_
_entity_poly.entity_id
_entity_poly.type
_entity_poly.pdbx_seq_one_letter_code
_entity_poly.pdbx_strand_id
1 'polypeptide(L)'
;MTKVTCSERRRELSTLTQRLSARLATTRRNRRPTRPKQVRVATVRQLLRDVLLVTSGRRPSCLVDCCALTKELAAVVLQFLHDEATASSQRRWIDPRELRAVLLDDNVFFVHVTALVREKMLELATGLDAPVLVDVSAHLTRPELVSVSSAAGRAKATALASWTVSACRALLESTSARCHVLEWQRPSNVTASAVAGRLLCYPFVYDTTPEDSTAVESDGWHAQDTCLGLCPLWLVQTAITSPSDALDIVLQEFSVPQHLLDIAVDNEDDVCVQQTKETDLRLLSPRLNVLRAHWQRQLQRRVAPSGDTTRNDVRVRLDRRTLHRVAL
;
A
#
# COMPACT_ATOMS: atom_id res chain seq x y z
N MET A 1 20.74 26.57 4.76
CA MET A 1 19.52 25.77 4.51
C MET A 1 18.40 26.37 5.34
N THR A 2 17.48 27.07 4.70
CA THR A 2 16.34 27.75 5.36
C THR A 2 15.35 26.71 5.86
N LYS A 3 14.96 26.81 7.14
CA LYS A 3 13.89 25.99 7.73
C LYS A 3 12.58 26.32 6.99
N VAL A 4 12.19 25.47 6.05
CA VAL A 4 10.87 25.57 5.40
C VAL A 4 9.81 25.31 6.47
N THR A 5 8.96 26.29 6.71
CA THR A 5 7.92 26.21 7.75
C THR A 5 6.75 25.32 7.31
N CYS A 6 6.01 24.73 8.26
CA CYS A 6 4.84 23.91 7.95
C CYS A 6 3.78 24.67 7.12
N SER A 7 3.67 25.99 7.28
CA SER A 7 2.76 26.83 6.51
C SER A 7 3.17 26.94 5.04
N GLU A 8 4.46 27.01 4.74
CA GLU A 8 5.00 27.02 3.37
C GLU A 8 4.75 25.69 2.66
N ARG A 9 4.99 24.54 3.33
CA ARG A 9 4.71 23.21 2.75
C ARG A 9 3.23 23.01 2.42
N ARG A 10 2.33 23.50 3.29
CA ARG A 10 0.87 23.44 3.04
C ARG A 10 0.44 24.33 1.87
N ARG A 11 1.04 25.52 1.74
CA ARG A 11 0.80 26.42 0.60
C ARG A 11 1.29 25.78 -0.70
N GLU A 12 2.51 25.24 -0.72
CA GLU A 12 3.06 24.57 -1.89
C GLU A 12 2.19 23.38 -2.33
N LEU A 13 1.78 22.52 -1.39
CA LEU A 13 0.87 21.42 -1.68
C LEU A 13 -0.46 21.91 -2.27
N SER A 14 -1.00 23.02 -1.74
CA SER A 14 -2.25 23.61 -2.23
C SER A 14 -2.11 24.16 -3.65
N THR A 15 -1.00 24.82 -3.95
CA THR A 15 -0.69 25.32 -5.30
C THR A 15 -0.52 24.17 -6.30
N LEU A 16 0.24 23.12 -5.94
CA LEU A 16 0.38 21.93 -6.78
C LEU A 16 -0.97 21.25 -7.02
N THR A 17 -1.79 21.12 -5.97
CA THR A 17 -3.14 20.56 -6.07
C THR A 17 -3.98 21.34 -7.10
N GLN A 18 -3.96 22.67 -7.05
CA GLN A 18 -4.72 23.51 -7.99
C GLN A 18 -4.24 23.33 -9.43
N ARG A 19 -2.92 23.34 -9.67
CA ARG A 19 -2.35 23.13 -11.01
C ARG A 19 -2.70 21.75 -11.57
N LEU A 20 -2.55 20.69 -10.77
CA LEU A 20 -2.92 19.33 -11.18
C LEU A 20 -4.42 19.22 -11.46
N SER A 21 -5.27 19.79 -10.60
CA SER A 21 -6.72 19.79 -10.80
C SER A 21 -7.12 20.49 -12.10
N ALA A 22 -6.48 21.61 -12.44
CA ALA A 22 -6.72 22.31 -13.70
C ALA A 22 -6.32 21.42 -14.90
N ARG A 23 -5.16 20.77 -14.83
CA ARG A 23 -4.67 19.89 -15.90
C ARG A 23 -5.59 18.70 -16.13
N LEU A 24 -6.00 18.02 -15.06
CA LEU A 24 -6.97 16.91 -15.13
C LEU A 24 -8.33 17.33 -15.71
N ALA A 25 -8.78 18.56 -15.42
CA ALA A 25 -10.02 19.10 -15.97
C ALA A 25 -9.92 19.35 -17.48
N THR A 26 -8.76 19.82 -17.99
CA THR A 26 -8.55 20.05 -19.44
C THR A 26 -8.55 18.74 -20.23
N THR A 27 -7.89 17.70 -19.75
CA THR A 27 -7.85 16.39 -20.45
C THR A 27 -9.23 15.74 -20.56
N ARG A 28 -10.10 15.94 -19.56
CA ARG A 28 -11.47 15.39 -19.60
C ARG A 28 -12.40 16.10 -20.59
N ARG A 29 -12.18 17.40 -20.88
CA ARG A 29 -13.00 18.16 -21.84
C ARG A 29 -12.85 17.68 -23.28
N ASN A 30 -11.75 17.00 -23.60
CA ASN A 30 -11.52 16.43 -24.94
C ASN A 30 -12.25 15.09 -25.17
N ARG A 31 -12.98 14.56 -24.18
CA ARG A 31 -13.87 13.39 -24.33
C ARG A 31 -15.33 13.85 -24.49
N ARG A 32 -16.06 13.17 -25.38
CA ARG A 32 -17.48 13.43 -25.73
C ARG A 32 -18.38 13.65 -24.50
N PRO A 33 -19.51 14.40 -24.65
CA PRO A 33 -20.23 15.04 -23.55
C PRO A 33 -21.14 14.07 -22.80
N THR A 34 -20.60 13.06 -22.11
CA THR A 34 -21.29 12.41 -21.00
C THR A 34 -20.81 13.06 -19.71
N ARG A 35 -21.72 13.77 -19.04
CA ARG A 35 -21.49 14.63 -17.85
C ARG A 35 -20.28 14.16 -17.01
N PRO A 36 -19.10 14.81 -17.12
CA PRO A 36 -17.96 14.36 -16.36
C PRO A 36 -18.19 14.72 -14.89
N LYS A 37 -18.24 13.71 -14.00
CA LYS A 37 -18.13 13.94 -12.55
C LYS A 37 -16.79 14.68 -12.32
N GLN A 38 -16.85 15.95 -11.97
CA GLN A 38 -15.67 16.76 -11.71
C GLN A 38 -14.91 16.15 -10.52
N VAL A 39 -13.61 15.85 -10.69
CA VAL A 39 -12.80 15.34 -9.59
C VAL A 39 -12.72 16.45 -8.54
N ARG A 40 -13.15 16.17 -7.32
CA ARG A 40 -13.13 17.16 -6.23
C ARG A 40 -11.67 17.52 -5.92
N VAL A 41 -11.40 18.80 -5.65
CA VAL A 41 -10.06 19.28 -5.28
C VAL A 41 -9.50 18.53 -4.07
N ALA A 42 -10.36 18.17 -3.11
CA ALA A 42 -9.98 17.36 -1.95
C ALA A 42 -9.42 15.98 -2.37
N THR A 43 -10.02 15.36 -3.37
CA THR A 43 -9.58 14.07 -3.93
C THR A 43 -8.24 14.22 -4.64
N VAL A 44 -8.05 15.27 -5.45
CA VAL A 44 -6.76 15.57 -6.10
C VAL A 44 -5.66 15.81 -5.07
N ARG A 45 -5.99 16.51 -3.97
CA ARG A 45 -5.05 16.74 -2.87
C ARG A 45 -4.61 15.44 -2.22
N GLN A 46 -5.54 14.50 -2.01
CA GLN A 46 -5.22 13.19 -1.43
C GLN A 46 -4.33 12.38 -2.37
N LEU A 47 -4.71 12.26 -3.64
CA LEU A 47 -3.89 11.66 -4.69
C LEU A 47 -2.46 12.23 -4.68
N LEU A 48 -2.34 13.56 -4.67
CA LEU A 48 -1.03 14.20 -4.70
C LEU A 48 -0.21 13.87 -3.43
N ARG A 49 -0.83 13.86 -2.24
CA ARG A 49 -0.12 13.46 -1.01
C ARG A 49 0.46 12.05 -1.12
N ASP A 50 -0.36 11.10 -1.55
CA ASP A 50 0.06 9.70 -1.65
C ASP A 50 1.16 9.54 -2.71
N VAL A 51 1.00 10.15 -3.88
CA VAL A 51 2.00 10.06 -4.95
C VAL A 51 3.31 10.77 -4.57
N LEU A 52 3.29 11.89 -3.84
CA LEU A 52 4.52 12.55 -3.40
C LEU A 52 5.32 11.71 -2.39
N LEU A 53 4.64 10.90 -1.57
CA LEU A 53 5.30 9.92 -0.71
C LEU A 53 5.93 8.79 -1.53
N VAL A 54 5.29 8.39 -2.62
CA VAL A 54 5.86 7.42 -3.56
C VAL A 54 7.05 8.02 -4.29
N THR A 55 6.95 9.19 -4.92
CA THR A 55 8.05 9.81 -5.70
C THR A 55 9.30 10.12 -4.89
N SER A 56 9.15 10.30 -3.58
CA SER A 56 10.28 10.53 -2.67
C SER A 56 10.93 9.24 -2.16
N GLY A 57 10.43 8.08 -2.58
CA GLY A 57 10.91 6.76 -2.17
C GLY A 57 10.59 6.40 -0.72
N ARG A 58 9.79 7.24 -0.03
CA ARG A 58 9.37 6.99 1.36
C ARG A 58 8.32 5.89 1.45
N ARG A 59 7.51 5.75 0.40
CA ARG A 59 6.53 4.68 0.22
C ARG A 59 6.84 3.93 -1.08
N PRO A 60 6.96 2.60 -1.09
CA PRO A 60 7.25 1.84 -2.30
C PRO A 60 6.17 1.97 -3.38
N SER A 61 4.90 1.99 -2.95
CA SER A 61 3.76 2.10 -3.85
C SER A 61 2.51 2.61 -3.13
N CYS A 62 1.53 3.12 -3.88
CA CYS A 62 0.19 3.42 -3.36
C CYS A 62 -0.90 3.04 -4.37
N LEU A 63 -2.03 2.56 -3.87
CA LEU A 63 -3.28 2.40 -4.62
C LEU A 63 -4.06 3.71 -4.53
N VAL A 64 -4.61 4.17 -5.65
CA VAL A 64 -5.41 5.39 -5.70
C VAL A 64 -6.85 5.05 -6.08
N ASP A 65 -7.64 4.68 -5.08
CA ASP A 65 -9.07 4.39 -5.24
C ASP A 65 -9.91 5.68 -5.40
N CYS A 66 -9.46 6.80 -4.82
CA CYS A 66 -10.30 8.00 -4.67
C CYS A 66 -10.68 8.72 -5.97
N CYS A 67 -9.99 8.47 -7.09
CA CYS A 67 -10.09 9.28 -8.31
C CYS A 67 -10.70 8.56 -9.53
N ALA A 68 -11.00 7.25 -9.45
CA ALA A 68 -11.30 6.41 -10.62
C ALA A 68 -10.33 6.73 -11.79
N LEU A 69 -9.03 6.64 -11.50
CA LEU A 69 -8.00 7.01 -12.47
C LEU A 69 -8.01 6.02 -13.63
N THR A 70 -8.17 6.52 -14.85
CA THR A 70 -7.90 5.73 -16.05
C THR A 70 -6.42 5.78 -16.39
N LYS A 71 -5.97 4.88 -17.27
CA LYS A 71 -4.61 4.86 -17.84
C LYS A 71 -4.15 6.25 -18.31
N GLU A 72 -5.02 6.98 -19.02
CA GLU A 72 -4.68 8.29 -19.57
C GLU A 72 -4.55 9.35 -18.47
N LEU A 73 -5.41 9.30 -17.45
CA LEU A 73 -5.30 10.22 -16.32
C LEU A 73 -4.04 9.94 -15.49
N ALA A 74 -3.67 8.67 -15.32
CA ALA A 74 -2.41 8.30 -14.69
C ALA A 74 -1.21 8.88 -15.48
N ALA A 75 -1.21 8.76 -16.81
CA ALA A 75 -0.18 9.36 -17.66
C ALA A 75 -0.10 10.90 -17.50
N VAL A 76 -1.24 11.59 -17.38
CA VAL A 76 -1.27 13.05 -17.12
C VAL A 76 -0.64 13.39 -15.77
N VAL A 77 -0.88 12.59 -14.73
CA VAL A 77 -0.27 12.80 -13.40
C VAL A 77 1.24 12.60 -13.47
N LEU A 78 1.71 11.55 -14.14
CA LEU A 78 3.15 11.29 -14.33
C LEU A 78 3.83 12.44 -15.09
N GLN A 79 3.22 12.89 -16.19
CA GLN A 79 3.74 14.01 -16.96
C GLN A 79 3.76 15.30 -16.14
N PHE A 80 2.71 15.57 -15.36
CA PHE A 80 2.67 16.72 -14.46
C PHE A 80 3.84 16.72 -13.48
N LEU A 81 4.11 15.58 -12.83
CA LEU A 81 5.22 15.48 -11.88
C LEU A 81 6.58 15.61 -12.55
N HIS A 82 6.72 15.10 -13.78
CA HIS A 82 7.92 15.29 -14.60
C HIS A 82 8.17 16.77 -14.93
N ASP A 83 7.12 17.48 -15.37
CA ASP A 83 7.20 18.91 -15.69
C ASP A 83 7.53 19.73 -14.43
N GLU A 84 6.93 19.39 -13.29
CA GLU A 84 7.17 20.09 -12.01
C GLU A 84 8.57 19.82 -11.43
N ALA A 85 9.19 18.68 -11.77
CA ALA A 85 10.57 18.36 -11.40
C ALA A 85 11.59 19.08 -12.29
N THR A 86 11.30 19.23 -13.59
CA THR A 86 12.18 19.91 -14.55
C THR A 86 12.10 21.43 -14.46
N ALA A 87 10.91 21.99 -14.18
CA ALA A 87 10.69 23.44 -14.12
C ALA A 87 11.26 24.11 -12.86
N SER A 88 11.62 23.37 -11.83
CA SER A 88 12.07 23.93 -10.55
C SER A 88 13.23 23.14 -9.96
N SER A 89 14.44 23.70 -10.05
CA SER A 89 15.68 23.13 -9.49
C SER A 89 15.63 22.89 -7.96
N GLN A 90 14.60 23.43 -7.29
CA GLN A 90 14.34 23.28 -5.86
C GLN A 90 13.57 21.99 -5.49
N ARG A 91 12.95 21.27 -6.44
CA ARG A 91 12.16 20.06 -6.14
C ARG A 91 12.94 18.75 -6.26
N ARG A 92 14.12 18.72 -5.65
CA ARG A 92 15.04 17.56 -5.65
C ARG A 92 14.47 16.30 -4.99
N TRP A 93 13.35 16.43 -4.27
CA TRP A 93 12.67 15.33 -3.59
C TRP A 93 11.65 14.59 -4.49
N ILE A 94 11.43 15.07 -5.71
CA ILE A 94 10.65 14.36 -6.74
C ILE A 94 11.65 13.73 -7.71
N ASP A 95 11.74 12.40 -7.72
CA ASP A 95 12.40 11.69 -8.81
C ASP A 95 11.35 11.10 -9.77
N PRO A 96 11.00 11.81 -10.86
CA PRO A 96 10.02 11.31 -11.81
C PRO A 96 10.55 10.11 -12.62
N ARG A 97 11.87 9.86 -12.65
CA ARG A 97 12.45 8.73 -13.39
C ARG A 97 12.16 7.42 -12.69
N GLU A 98 12.04 7.46 -11.37
CA GLU A 98 11.72 6.31 -10.52
C GLU A 98 10.21 6.05 -10.39
N LEU A 99 9.35 6.98 -10.83
CA LEU A 99 7.90 6.83 -10.69
C LEU A 99 7.27 6.12 -11.90
N ARG A 100 6.50 5.07 -11.66
CA ARG A 100 5.65 4.40 -12.67
C ARG A 100 4.20 4.35 -12.21
N ALA A 101 3.27 4.35 -13.15
CA ALA A 101 1.91 3.90 -12.89
C ALA A 101 1.77 2.45 -13.38
N VAL A 102 1.12 1.61 -12.59
CA VAL A 102 0.82 0.21 -12.92
C VAL A 102 -0.70 0.09 -12.96
N LEU A 103 -1.22 -0.39 -14.09
CA LEU A 103 -2.60 -0.76 -14.26
C LEU A 103 -2.73 -2.27 -14.04
N LEU A 104 -3.52 -2.67 -13.05
CA LEU A 104 -3.79 -4.05 -12.69
C LEU A 104 -5.30 -4.24 -12.51
N ASP A 105 -5.94 -4.99 -13.40
CA ASP A 105 -7.38 -5.31 -13.36
C ASP A 105 -8.24 -4.07 -12.99
N ASP A 106 -8.10 -3.00 -13.78
CA ASP A 106 -8.74 -1.68 -13.64
C ASP A 106 -8.26 -0.76 -12.49
N ASN A 107 -7.32 -1.21 -11.67
CA ASN A 107 -6.76 -0.40 -10.59
C ASN A 107 -5.45 0.26 -10.99
N VAL A 108 -5.25 1.51 -10.54
CA VAL A 108 -4.02 2.26 -10.77
C VAL A 108 -3.21 2.33 -9.49
N PHE A 109 -2.00 1.78 -9.56
CA PHE A 109 -0.97 1.92 -8.54
C PHE A 109 0.09 2.89 -9.02
N PHE A 110 0.57 3.77 -8.15
CA PHE A 110 1.84 4.46 -8.37
C PHE A 110 2.94 3.73 -7.63
N VAL A 111 4.06 3.52 -8.29
CA VAL A 111 5.18 2.71 -7.80
C VAL A 111 6.47 3.50 -7.94
N HIS A 112 7.27 3.52 -6.87
CA HIS A 112 8.66 3.94 -6.94
C HIS A 112 9.52 2.70 -7.21
N VAL A 113 10.14 2.65 -8.39
CA VAL A 113 10.83 1.46 -8.93
C VAL A 113 11.88 0.94 -7.95
N THR A 114 12.88 1.75 -7.60
CA THR A 114 13.98 1.29 -6.72
C THR A 114 13.49 0.90 -5.33
N ALA A 115 12.57 1.66 -4.73
CA ALA A 115 12.03 1.37 -3.41
C ALA A 115 11.27 0.04 -3.39
N LEU A 116 10.39 -0.20 -4.37
CA LEU A 116 9.63 -1.45 -4.45
C LEU A 116 10.53 -2.64 -4.76
N VAL A 117 11.41 -2.53 -5.76
CA VAL A 117 12.31 -3.63 -6.15
C VAL A 117 13.23 -4.00 -4.98
N ARG A 118 13.84 -3.02 -4.32
CA ARG A 118 14.72 -3.26 -3.16
C ARG A 118 13.98 -4.03 -2.07
N GLU A 119 12.75 -3.65 -1.79
CA GLU A 119 11.95 -4.28 -0.77
C GLU A 119 11.58 -5.72 -1.14
N LYS A 120 11.05 -5.93 -2.34
CA LYS A 120 10.64 -7.26 -2.81
C LYS A 120 11.81 -8.21 -2.99
N MET A 121 12.96 -7.73 -3.45
CA MET A 121 14.15 -8.56 -3.56
C MET A 121 14.73 -8.93 -2.20
N LEU A 122 14.67 -8.02 -1.22
CA LEU A 122 15.10 -8.33 0.15
C LEU A 122 14.20 -9.40 0.79
N GLU A 123 12.89 -9.29 0.61
CA GLU A 123 11.93 -10.29 1.08
C GLU A 123 12.22 -11.67 0.48
N LEU A 124 12.39 -11.74 -0.85
CA LEU A 124 12.64 -12.99 -1.56
C LEU A 124 14.01 -13.60 -1.22
N ALA A 125 15.05 -12.78 -1.06
CA ALA A 125 16.41 -13.25 -0.78
C ALA A 125 16.58 -13.77 0.66
N THR A 126 15.84 -13.21 1.62
CA THR A 126 15.97 -13.59 3.03
C THR A 126 14.97 -14.67 3.44
N GLY A 127 13.83 -14.78 2.75
CA GLY A 127 12.73 -15.68 3.15
C GLY A 127 12.06 -15.30 4.49
N LEU A 128 12.58 -14.28 5.18
CA LEU A 128 12.14 -13.84 6.51
C LEU A 128 10.94 -12.89 6.45
N ASP A 129 10.70 -12.28 5.28
CA ASP A 129 9.70 -11.22 5.09
C ASP A 129 8.68 -11.60 4.00
N ALA A 130 8.45 -12.92 3.80
CA ALA A 130 7.41 -13.38 2.89
C ALA A 130 6.03 -12.91 3.41
N PRO A 131 5.12 -12.50 2.51
CA PRO A 131 3.80 -12.06 2.92
C PRO A 131 3.05 -13.27 3.47
N VAL A 132 2.39 -13.09 4.60
CA VAL A 132 1.46 -14.07 5.15
C VAL A 132 0.20 -14.04 4.31
N LEU A 133 -0.06 -15.12 3.58
CA LEU A 133 -1.29 -15.27 2.80
C LEU A 133 -2.44 -15.63 3.75
N VAL A 134 -3.55 -14.92 3.62
CA VAL A 134 -4.74 -15.08 4.46
C VAL A 134 -5.94 -15.34 3.56
N ASP A 135 -6.56 -16.50 3.72
CA ASP A 135 -7.82 -16.83 3.08
C ASP A 135 -8.95 -16.08 3.78
N VAL A 136 -9.70 -15.30 2.99
CA VAL A 136 -10.84 -14.52 3.44
C VAL A 136 -12.11 -14.82 2.64
N SER A 137 -12.16 -16.00 2.00
CA SER A 137 -13.32 -16.46 1.26
C SER A 137 -14.61 -16.39 2.09
N ALA A 138 -15.73 -16.09 1.41
CA ALA A 138 -17.05 -15.95 2.03
C ALA A 138 -17.53 -17.18 2.83
N HIS A 139 -17.10 -18.38 2.44
CA HIS A 139 -17.52 -19.63 3.09
C HIS A 139 -16.88 -19.84 4.46
N LEU A 140 -15.83 -19.09 4.78
CA LEU A 140 -15.16 -19.18 6.07
C LEU A 140 -15.93 -18.41 7.15
N THR A 141 -15.96 -18.97 8.35
CA THR A 141 -16.54 -18.28 9.52
C THR A 141 -15.63 -17.17 10.06
N ARG A 142 -14.33 -17.25 9.77
CA ARG A 142 -13.30 -16.25 10.09
C ARG A 142 -12.11 -16.41 9.12
N PRO A 143 -11.29 -15.36 8.92
CA PRO A 143 -10.07 -15.45 8.11
C PRO A 143 -9.11 -16.56 8.58
N GLU A 144 -8.47 -17.26 7.65
CA GLU A 144 -7.55 -18.36 7.96
C GLU A 144 -6.18 -18.15 7.28
N LEU A 145 -5.11 -18.68 7.87
CA LEU A 145 -3.79 -18.62 7.26
C LEU A 145 -3.70 -19.69 6.17
N VAL A 146 -3.35 -19.28 4.95
CA VAL A 146 -3.11 -20.24 3.86
C VAL A 146 -1.89 -21.08 4.22
N SER A 147 -2.06 -22.39 4.26
CA SER A 147 -0.98 -23.29 4.67
C SER A 147 0.02 -23.48 3.52
N VAL A 148 1.25 -23.01 3.71
CA VAL A 148 2.38 -23.36 2.82
C VAL A 148 2.77 -24.84 2.89
N SER A 149 2.13 -25.63 3.76
CA SER A 149 2.29 -27.09 3.80
C SER A 149 1.30 -27.81 2.89
N SER A 150 0.22 -27.16 2.46
CA SER A 150 -0.71 -27.72 1.48
C SER A 150 -0.16 -27.57 0.05
N ALA A 151 -0.60 -28.42 -0.88
CA ALA A 151 -0.18 -28.30 -2.27
C ALA A 151 -0.70 -27.01 -2.92
N ALA A 152 -1.94 -26.63 -2.61
CA ALA A 152 -2.57 -25.46 -3.20
C ALA A 152 -2.02 -24.15 -2.62
N GLY A 153 -1.79 -24.08 -1.30
CA GLY A 153 -1.13 -22.96 -0.65
C GLY A 153 0.29 -22.74 -1.16
N ARG A 154 1.07 -23.82 -1.36
CA ARG A 154 2.38 -23.72 -2.05
C ARG A 154 2.26 -23.19 -3.47
N ALA A 155 1.27 -23.64 -4.23
CA ALA A 155 1.07 -23.19 -5.61
C ALA A 155 0.75 -21.68 -5.66
N LYS A 156 -0.11 -21.18 -4.76
CA LYS A 156 -0.42 -19.74 -4.63
C LYS A 156 0.81 -18.92 -4.23
N ALA A 157 1.53 -19.36 -3.19
CA ALA A 157 2.76 -18.68 -2.75
C ALA A 157 3.83 -18.62 -3.86
N THR A 158 4.00 -19.73 -4.60
CA THR A 158 4.94 -19.81 -5.72
C THR A 158 4.52 -18.92 -6.88
N ALA A 159 3.22 -18.89 -7.23
CA ALA A 159 2.69 -18.03 -8.28
C ALA A 159 2.86 -16.54 -7.94
N LEU A 160 2.62 -16.16 -6.69
CA LEU A 160 2.81 -14.77 -6.24
C LEU A 160 4.30 -14.38 -6.23
N ALA A 161 5.18 -15.29 -5.81
CA ALA A 161 6.63 -15.07 -5.83
C ALA A 161 7.17 -14.92 -7.26
N SER A 162 6.80 -15.82 -8.16
CA SER A 162 7.23 -15.77 -9.57
C SER A 162 6.70 -14.51 -10.27
N TRP A 163 5.45 -14.15 -10.01
CA TRP A 163 4.86 -12.90 -10.48
C TRP A 163 5.60 -11.69 -9.93
N THR A 164 5.94 -11.68 -8.63
CA THR A 164 6.69 -10.58 -8.01
C THR A 164 8.05 -10.37 -8.70
N VAL A 165 8.78 -11.45 -9.01
CA VAL A 165 10.06 -11.38 -9.74
C VAL A 165 9.86 -10.80 -11.14
N SER A 166 8.83 -11.27 -11.85
CA SER A 166 8.49 -10.77 -13.19
C SER A 166 8.14 -9.28 -13.17
N ALA A 167 7.30 -8.85 -12.23
CA ALA A 167 6.91 -7.47 -12.03
C ALA A 167 8.12 -6.56 -11.70
N CYS A 168 9.02 -7.02 -10.84
CA CYS A 168 10.24 -6.28 -10.52
C CYS A 168 11.16 -6.14 -11.74
N ARG A 169 11.30 -7.19 -12.56
CA ARG A 169 12.05 -7.13 -13.81
C ARG A 169 11.43 -6.11 -14.76
N ALA A 170 10.12 -6.15 -14.98
CA ALA A 170 9.42 -5.20 -15.83
C ALA A 170 9.57 -3.75 -15.36
N LEU A 171 9.58 -3.50 -14.04
CA LEU A 171 9.85 -2.17 -13.50
C LEU A 171 11.27 -1.69 -13.81
N LEU A 172 12.27 -2.55 -13.63
CA LEU A 172 13.66 -2.22 -13.95
C LEU A 172 13.85 -1.96 -15.45
N GLU A 173 13.24 -2.78 -16.32
CA GLU A 173 13.29 -2.55 -17.76
C GLU A 173 12.62 -1.23 -18.14
N SER A 174 11.57 -0.85 -17.41
CA SER A 174 10.86 0.41 -17.64
C SER A 174 11.69 1.66 -17.31
N THR A 175 12.79 1.57 -16.54
CA THR A 175 13.64 2.74 -16.25
C THR A 175 14.35 3.28 -17.49
N SER A 176 14.61 2.38 -18.44
CA SER A 176 15.26 2.70 -19.72
C SER A 176 14.25 3.06 -20.83
N ALA A 177 12.97 2.75 -20.63
CA ALA A 177 11.91 2.96 -21.60
C ALA A 177 11.20 4.31 -21.41
N ARG A 178 10.62 4.84 -22.49
CA ARG A 178 9.72 6.02 -22.45
C ARG A 178 8.32 5.70 -21.92
N CYS A 179 8.03 4.43 -21.62
CA CYS A 179 6.73 4.01 -21.14
C CYS A 179 6.66 4.12 -19.61
N HIS A 180 5.85 5.08 -19.13
CA HIS A 180 5.70 5.33 -17.70
C HIS A 180 4.45 4.66 -17.09
N VAL A 181 3.55 4.14 -17.93
CA VAL A 181 2.35 3.40 -17.51
C VAL A 181 2.47 1.94 -17.96
N LEU A 182 2.53 1.03 -17.01
CA LEU A 182 2.68 -0.40 -17.23
C LEU A 182 1.33 -1.08 -17.07
N GLU A 183 1.01 -2.01 -17.96
CA GLU A 183 -0.20 -2.83 -17.85
C GLU A 183 0.21 -4.24 -17.46
N TRP A 184 -0.26 -4.69 -16.32
CA TRP A 184 0.08 -5.99 -15.77
C TRP A 184 -1.14 -6.88 -15.64
N GLN A 185 -0.88 -8.17 -15.78
CA GLN A 185 -1.85 -9.24 -15.56
C GLN A 185 -1.47 -9.94 -14.27
N ARG A 186 -2.48 -10.27 -13.45
CA ARG A 186 -2.28 -11.10 -12.25
C ARG A 186 -2.10 -12.58 -12.62
N PRO A 187 -1.56 -13.40 -11.71
CA PRO A 187 -1.65 -14.86 -11.83
C PRO A 187 -3.11 -15.32 -11.80
N SER A 188 -3.45 -16.35 -12.58
CA SER A 188 -4.83 -16.86 -12.68
C SER A 188 -5.35 -17.54 -11.40
N ASN A 189 -4.44 -18.02 -10.55
CA ASN A 189 -4.74 -18.71 -9.28
C ASN A 189 -4.63 -17.80 -8.06
N VAL A 190 -4.49 -16.49 -8.26
CA VAL A 190 -4.38 -15.48 -7.19
C VAL A 190 -5.35 -14.35 -7.51
N THR A 191 -6.01 -13.82 -6.48
CA THR A 191 -6.97 -12.72 -6.64
C THR A 191 -6.27 -11.38 -6.83
N ALA A 192 -6.95 -10.43 -7.46
CA ALA A 192 -6.42 -9.08 -7.64
C ALA A 192 -6.15 -8.38 -6.30
N SER A 193 -6.96 -8.66 -5.27
CA SER A 193 -6.77 -8.20 -3.88
C SER A 193 -5.44 -8.69 -3.31
N ALA A 194 -5.08 -9.95 -3.55
CA ALA A 194 -3.81 -10.50 -3.09
C ALA A 194 -2.62 -9.85 -3.82
N VAL A 195 -2.72 -9.65 -5.14
CA VAL A 195 -1.68 -8.95 -5.91
C VAL A 195 -1.58 -7.48 -5.49
N ALA A 196 -2.68 -6.81 -5.18
CA ALA A 196 -2.71 -5.45 -4.67
C ALA A 196 -2.02 -5.35 -3.30
N GLY A 197 -2.35 -6.24 -2.37
CA GLY A 197 -1.66 -6.33 -1.06
C GLY A 197 -0.17 -6.56 -1.23
N ARG A 198 0.23 -7.40 -2.20
CA ARG A 198 1.64 -7.62 -2.55
C ARG A 198 2.31 -6.34 -3.03
N LEU A 199 1.68 -5.60 -3.94
CA LEU A 199 2.19 -4.34 -4.48
C LEU A 199 2.31 -3.27 -3.41
N LEU A 200 1.32 -3.19 -2.50
CA LEU A 200 1.27 -2.24 -1.39
C LEU A 200 2.24 -2.58 -0.25
N CYS A 201 3.02 -3.66 -0.40
CA CYS A 201 3.91 -4.18 0.60
C CYS A 201 3.21 -4.48 1.93
N TYR A 202 1.99 -5.02 1.86
CA TYR A 202 1.31 -5.48 3.05
C TYR A 202 1.92 -6.81 3.52
N PRO A 203 2.14 -6.95 4.84
CA PRO A 203 2.65 -8.18 5.44
C PRO A 203 1.60 -9.29 5.46
N PHE A 204 0.32 -8.91 5.53
CA PHE A 204 -0.82 -9.81 5.36
C PHE A 204 -1.43 -9.54 4.00
N VAL A 205 -1.48 -10.57 3.17
CA VAL A 205 -2.02 -10.51 1.81
C VAL A 205 -3.28 -11.35 1.78
N TYR A 206 -4.41 -10.68 1.58
CA TYR A 206 -5.73 -11.31 1.58
C TYR A 206 -6.05 -11.90 0.22
N ASP A 207 -6.46 -13.16 0.21
CA ASP A 207 -6.94 -13.87 -0.96
C ASP A 207 -8.37 -14.34 -0.73
N THR A 208 -9.26 -14.06 -1.67
CA THR A 208 -10.67 -14.48 -1.63
C THR A 208 -10.90 -15.81 -2.34
N THR A 209 -9.89 -16.37 -3.01
CA THR A 209 -9.99 -17.72 -3.55
C THR A 209 -9.83 -18.76 -2.45
N PRO A 210 -10.74 -19.75 -2.36
CA PRO A 210 -10.57 -20.88 -1.46
C PRO A 210 -9.22 -21.55 -1.70
N GLU A 211 -8.58 -22.05 -0.65
CA GLU A 211 -7.34 -22.85 -0.78
C GLU A 211 -7.53 -24.02 -1.76
N ASP A 212 -8.70 -24.66 -1.78
CA ASP A 212 -9.00 -25.82 -2.64
C ASP A 212 -9.42 -25.47 -4.08
N SER A 213 -9.56 -24.19 -4.43
CA SER A 213 -9.96 -23.79 -5.78
C SER A 213 -8.75 -23.62 -6.71
N THR A 214 -8.80 -24.24 -7.88
CA THR A 214 -7.80 -24.09 -8.94
C THR A 214 -8.11 -22.92 -9.89
N ALA A 215 -9.27 -22.27 -9.77
CA ALA A 215 -9.70 -21.20 -10.67
C ALA A 215 -10.36 -20.03 -9.91
N VAL A 216 -10.00 -18.80 -10.30
CA VAL A 216 -10.70 -17.58 -9.90
C VAL A 216 -11.89 -17.40 -10.84
N GLU A 217 -13.11 -17.76 -10.43
CA GLU A 217 -14.32 -17.65 -11.29
C GLU A 217 -14.97 -16.26 -11.30
N SER A 218 -14.31 -15.21 -10.81
CA SER A 218 -14.88 -13.85 -10.85
C SER A 218 -13.81 -12.79 -11.14
N ASP A 219 -13.87 -12.23 -12.36
CA ASP A 219 -12.94 -11.25 -12.91
C ASP A 219 -13.23 -9.79 -12.49
N GLY A 220 -13.98 -9.57 -11.42
CA GLY A 220 -14.32 -8.22 -10.95
C GLY A 220 -13.79 -7.92 -9.55
N TRP A 221 -13.26 -6.71 -9.36
CA TRP A 221 -13.15 -6.03 -8.04
C TRP A 221 -14.52 -5.64 -7.45
N HIS A 222 -15.62 -6.16 -7.99
CA HIS A 222 -16.96 -5.99 -7.44
C HIS A 222 -17.04 -6.63 -6.06
N ALA A 223 -17.93 -6.12 -5.20
CA ALA A 223 -18.09 -6.54 -3.81
C ALA A 223 -17.91 -8.06 -3.65
N GLN A 224 -16.71 -8.46 -3.25
CA GLN A 224 -16.41 -9.85 -2.95
C GLN A 224 -16.95 -10.04 -1.53
N ASP A 225 -17.90 -10.96 -1.39
CA ASP A 225 -18.30 -11.39 -0.06
C ASP A 225 -17.05 -11.97 0.62
N THR A 226 -16.64 -11.35 1.72
CA THR A 226 -15.46 -11.78 2.48
C THR A 226 -15.85 -11.96 3.94
N CYS A 227 -15.21 -12.91 4.61
CA CYS A 227 -15.42 -13.12 6.04
C CYS A 227 -14.74 -12.02 6.91
N LEU A 228 -13.99 -11.09 6.30
CA LEU A 228 -13.28 -10.02 7.00
C LEU A 228 -14.23 -9.10 7.78
N GLY A 229 -15.40 -8.78 7.21
CA GLY A 229 -16.39 -7.91 7.86
C GLY A 229 -17.02 -8.49 9.13
N LEU A 230 -16.80 -9.78 9.39
CA LEU A 230 -17.34 -10.50 10.55
C LEU A 230 -16.37 -10.52 11.73
N CYS A 231 -15.15 -10.02 11.56
CA CYS A 231 -14.08 -10.15 12.55
C CYS A 231 -13.60 -8.80 13.08
N PRO A 232 -13.23 -8.71 14.38
CA PRO A 232 -12.54 -7.53 14.89
C PRO A 232 -11.14 -7.43 14.26
N LEU A 233 -10.70 -6.21 13.93
CA LEU A 233 -9.44 -5.95 13.23
C LEU A 233 -8.50 -5.06 14.08
N TRP A 234 -7.20 -5.23 13.87
CA TRP A 234 -6.16 -4.27 14.27
C TRP A 234 -5.87 -3.36 13.09
N LEU A 235 -5.89 -2.04 13.32
CA LEU A 235 -5.37 -1.08 12.36
C LEU A 235 -3.90 -0.81 12.70
N VAL A 236 -3.01 -1.14 11.77
CA VAL A 236 -1.59 -0.87 11.88
C VAL A 236 -1.25 0.33 11.02
N GLN A 237 -0.69 1.37 11.64
CA GLN A 237 -0.22 2.57 10.95
C GLN A 237 1.27 2.76 11.16
N THR A 238 2.01 2.92 10.07
CA THR A 238 3.40 3.38 10.11
C THR A 238 3.43 4.85 9.76
N ALA A 239 4.16 5.65 10.56
CA ALA A 239 4.23 7.09 10.37
C ALA A 239 5.65 7.61 10.63
N ILE A 240 6.00 8.69 9.94
CA ILE A 240 7.15 9.52 10.27
C ILE A 240 6.65 10.70 11.08
N THR A 241 7.26 10.92 12.25
CA THR A 241 7.10 12.13 13.03
C THR A 241 8.28 13.06 12.80
N SER A 242 8.00 14.27 12.33
CA SER A 242 9.02 15.33 12.30
C SER A 242 9.16 15.93 13.70
N PRO A 243 10.38 16.02 14.26
CA PRO A 243 10.59 16.66 15.56
C PRO A 243 10.15 18.13 15.57
N SER A 244 10.11 18.78 14.41
CA SER A 244 9.75 20.19 14.27
C SER A 244 8.25 20.49 14.34
N ASP A 245 7.37 19.53 14.03
CA ASP A 245 6.00 19.87 13.63
C ASP A 245 4.88 19.06 14.30
N ALA A 246 5.19 18.10 15.20
CA ALA A 246 4.19 17.27 15.88
C ALA A 246 3.11 16.65 14.95
N LEU A 247 3.41 16.56 13.65
CA LEU A 247 2.52 16.06 12.61
C LEU A 247 3.03 14.70 12.17
N ASP A 248 2.16 13.70 12.29
CA ASP A 248 2.41 12.35 11.79
C ASP A 248 2.12 12.28 10.29
N ILE A 249 3.14 11.94 9.52
CA ILE A 249 2.99 11.60 8.11
C ILE A 249 2.81 10.09 8.04
N VAL A 250 1.57 9.64 7.86
CA VAL A 250 1.26 8.22 7.68
C VAL A 250 1.86 7.75 6.35
N LEU A 251 2.69 6.72 6.41
CA LEU A 251 3.33 6.11 5.25
C LEU A 251 2.57 4.90 4.73
N GLN A 252 2.04 4.10 5.65
CA GLN A 252 1.33 2.88 5.32
C GLN A 252 0.30 2.60 6.41
N GLU A 253 -0.88 2.15 5.99
CA GLU A 253 -1.98 1.76 6.85
C GLU A 253 -2.54 0.43 6.32
N PHE A 254 -2.74 -0.54 7.19
CA PHE A 254 -3.39 -1.81 6.84
C PHE A 254 -4.12 -2.39 8.05
N SER A 255 -5.08 -3.28 7.77
CA SER A 255 -5.83 -3.98 8.80
C SER A 255 -5.38 -5.44 8.91
N VAL A 256 -5.50 -6.02 10.10
CA VAL A 256 -5.19 -7.44 10.39
C VAL A 256 -6.25 -8.04 11.31
N PRO A 257 -6.82 -9.22 11.03
CA PRO A 257 -7.70 -9.91 11.95
C PRO A 257 -7.05 -10.18 13.30
N GLN A 258 -7.74 -9.82 14.39
CA GLN A 258 -7.16 -9.89 15.74
C GLN A 258 -6.76 -11.32 16.10
N HIS A 259 -7.62 -12.30 15.80
CA HIS A 259 -7.36 -13.71 16.14
C HIS A 259 -6.10 -14.27 15.47
N LEU A 260 -5.70 -13.78 14.30
CA LEU A 260 -4.45 -14.21 13.64
C LEU A 260 -3.20 -13.78 14.41
N LEU A 261 -3.32 -12.74 15.24
CA LEU A 261 -2.25 -12.22 16.09
C LEU A 261 -2.29 -12.78 17.52
N ASP A 262 -3.43 -13.33 17.93
CA ASP A 262 -3.68 -13.84 19.28
C ASP A 262 -3.33 -15.35 19.45
N ILE A 263 -3.01 -16.06 18.36
CA ILE A 263 -2.56 -17.47 18.41
C ILE A 263 -1.12 -17.53 18.95
N ALA A 264 -0.96 -17.30 20.26
CA ALA A 264 0.23 -17.65 21.03
C ALA A 264 -0.09 -17.62 22.53
N VAL A 265 -0.97 -18.50 23.01
CA VAL A 265 -0.78 -19.31 24.24
C VAL A 265 -1.74 -20.52 24.12
N ASP A 266 -1.42 -21.51 23.27
CA ASP A 266 -1.84 -22.89 23.55
C ASP A 266 -0.83 -23.45 24.56
N ASN A 267 -0.83 -22.88 25.77
CA ASN A 267 -0.52 -23.67 26.95
C ASN A 267 -1.88 -23.95 27.55
N GLU A 268 -2.18 -25.23 27.69
CA GLU A 268 -3.29 -25.76 28.45
C GLU A 268 -3.44 -24.96 29.75
N ASP A 269 -4.45 -24.10 29.81
CA ASP A 269 -5.28 -23.88 30.99
C ASP A 269 -6.43 -22.93 30.64
N ASP A 270 -7.61 -23.49 30.81
CA ASP A 270 -8.94 -22.92 30.67
C ASP A 270 -9.07 -21.63 31.49
N VAL A 271 -9.05 -20.44 30.86
CA VAL A 271 -9.57 -19.21 31.50
C VAL A 271 -10.26 -18.33 30.46
N CYS A 272 -11.59 -18.23 30.60
CA CYS A 272 -12.41 -17.24 29.92
C CYS A 272 -11.82 -15.82 30.07
N VAL A 273 -11.29 -15.25 28.99
CA VAL A 273 -10.89 -13.84 28.97
C VAL A 273 -12.16 -12.99 28.82
N GLN A 274 -12.69 -12.57 29.97
CA GLN A 274 -13.69 -11.52 30.06
C GLN A 274 -13.15 -10.23 29.46
N GLN A 275 -14.07 -9.50 28.81
CA GLN A 275 -13.93 -8.14 28.31
C GLN A 275 -13.26 -7.22 29.35
N THR A 276 -11.98 -6.91 29.17
CA THR A 276 -11.33 -5.79 29.85
C THR A 276 -11.25 -4.58 28.93
N LYS A 277 -12.01 -3.56 29.32
CA LYS A 277 -11.98 -2.19 28.82
C LYS A 277 -10.56 -1.64 28.82
N GLU A 278 -10.26 -0.83 27.79
CA GLU A 278 -9.21 0.19 27.72
C GLU A 278 -8.23 0.21 28.91
N THR A 279 -7.22 -0.66 28.93
CA THR A 279 -6.01 -0.40 29.71
C THR A 279 -4.87 -1.33 29.26
N ASP A 280 -3.74 -0.70 28.96
CA ASP A 280 -2.45 -1.27 28.60
C ASP A 280 -2.30 -2.06 27.27
N LEU A 281 -2.13 -1.28 26.19
CA LEU A 281 -1.35 -1.62 24.99
C LEU A 281 0.13 -2.05 25.29
N ARG A 282 0.50 -2.27 26.55
CA ARG A 282 1.81 -2.76 26.99
C ARG A 282 1.91 -4.28 26.99
N LEU A 283 0.77 -4.97 26.95
CA LEU A 283 0.66 -6.43 26.86
C LEU A 283 0.17 -6.86 25.46
N LEU A 284 0.73 -6.26 24.41
CA LEU A 284 0.52 -6.76 23.05
C LEU A 284 1.06 -8.20 22.97
N SER A 285 0.37 -9.08 22.24
CA SER A 285 0.83 -10.46 22.06
C SER A 285 2.29 -10.48 21.54
N PRO A 286 3.11 -11.47 21.91
CA PRO A 286 4.51 -11.54 21.50
C PRO A 286 4.69 -11.40 19.97
N ARG A 287 3.76 -11.97 19.20
CA ARG A 287 3.72 -11.85 17.73
C ARG A 287 3.53 -10.41 17.27
N LEU A 288 2.64 -9.67 17.92
CA LEU A 288 2.33 -8.29 17.58
C LEU A 288 3.52 -7.35 17.92
N ASN A 289 4.26 -7.64 18.98
CA ASN A 289 5.52 -6.94 19.29
C ASN A 289 6.63 -7.25 18.28
N VAL A 290 6.78 -8.52 17.87
CA VAL A 290 7.75 -8.93 16.84
C VAL A 290 7.41 -8.25 15.51
N LEU A 291 6.15 -8.28 15.10
CA LEU A 291 5.66 -7.60 13.89
C LEU A 291 5.91 -6.09 13.97
N ARG A 292 5.60 -5.46 15.11
CA ARG A 292 5.86 -4.03 15.34
C ARG A 292 7.35 -3.70 15.20
N ALA A 293 8.23 -4.45 15.86
CA ALA A 293 9.68 -4.25 15.80
C ALA A 293 10.22 -4.48 14.39
N HIS A 294 9.69 -5.49 13.70
CA HIS A 294 10.02 -5.80 12.32
C HIS A 294 9.68 -4.62 11.39
N TRP A 295 8.47 -4.08 11.48
CA TRP A 295 8.04 -2.94 10.67
C TRP A 295 8.76 -1.64 11.02
N GLN A 296 9.06 -1.41 12.30
CA GLN A 296 9.93 -0.30 12.71
C GLN A 296 11.29 -0.39 12.02
N ARG A 297 11.88 -1.59 11.97
CA ARG A 297 13.17 -1.82 11.30
C ARG A 297 13.08 -1.62 9.79
N GLN A 298 12.02 -2.09 9.14
CA GLN A 298 11.79 -1.82 7.71
C GLN A 298 11.66 -0.33 7.43
N LEU A 299 10.86 0.39 8.24
CA LEU A 299 10.66 1.83 8.08
C LEU A 299 11.95 2.62 8.30
N GLN A 300 12.75 2.25 9.32
CA GLN A 300 14.07 2.82 9.56
C GLN A 300 15.00 2.64 8.35
N ARG A 301 15.02 1.45 7.73
CA ARG A 301 15.81 1.19 6.51
C ARG A 301 15.36 2.03 5.30
N ARG A 302 14.07 2.33 5.18
CA ARG A 302 13.53 3.24 4.14
C ARG A 302 13.86 4.70 4.42
N VAL A 303 13.94 5.11 5.68
CA VAL A 303 14.18 6.51 6.08
C VAL A 303 15.67 6.87 6.13
N ALA A 304 16.54 5.92 6.48
CA ALA A 304 17.97 6.11 6.66
C ALA A 304 18.83 6.52 5.44
N PRO A 305 18.47 6.30 4.16
CA PRO A 305 19.38 6.60 3.05
C PRO A 305 19.26 8.04 2.50
N SER A 306 18.26 8.83 2.91
CA SER A 306 18.23 10.24 2.54
C SER A 306 19.18 10.99 3.48
N GLY A 307 20.26 11.58 2.97
CA GLY A 307 21.24 12.39 3.72
C GLY A 307 20.70 13.67 4.39
N ASP A 308 19.42 13.68 4.75
CA ASP A 308 18.78 14.67 5.60
C ASP A 308 19.14 14.35 7.06
N THR A 309 20.03 15.14 7.63
CA THR A 309 20.47 15.10 9.03
C THR A 309 19.36 15.42 10.04
N THR A 310 18.12 15.63 9.59
CA THR A 310 16.96 15.75 10.47
C THR A 310 16.56 14.35 10.95
N ARG A 311 16.76 14.12 12.24
CA ARG A 311 16.39 12.90 12.97
C ARG A 311 14.87 12.70 12.90
N ASN A 312 14.38 12.11 11.81
CA ASN A 312 12.98 11.76 11.66
C ASN A 312 12.70 10.56 12.56
N ASP A 313 11.82 10.74 13.55
CA ASP A 313 11.41 9.65 14.42
C ASP A 313 10.39 8.80 13.68
N VAL A 314 10.71 7.52 13.54
CA VAL A 314 9.86 6.49 12.94
C VAL A 314 8.94 5.92 14.04
N ARG A 315 7.63 5.92 13.81
CA ARG A 315 6.64 5.35 14.74
C ARG A 315 5.76 4.32 14.05
N VAL A 316 5.43 3.27 14.80
CA VAL A 316 4.41 2.29 14.44
C VAL A 316 3.31 2.36 15.50
N ARG A 317 2.11 2.75 15.08
CA ARG A 317 0.90 2.86 15.90
C ARG A 317 -0.01 1.68 15.63
N LEU A 318 -0.69 1.24 16.69
CA LEU A 318 -1.56 0.08 16.69
C LEU A 318 -2.85 0.48 17.39
N ASP A 319 -3.92 0.57 16.62
CA ASP A 319 -5.23 0.95 17.13
C ASP A 319 -6.22 -0.21 16.92
N ARG A 320 -7.00 -0.55 17.96
CA ARG A 320 -8.11 -1.52 17.81
C ARG A 320 -9.23 -0.87 17.01
N ARG A 321 -9.73 -1.53 15.97
CA ARG A 321 -10.93 -1.08 15.25
C ARG A 321 -11.85 -2.25 14.93
N THR A 322 -13.12 -2.08 15.22
CA THR A 322 -14.17 -2.90 14.63
C THR A 322 -14.54 -2.22 13.31
N LEU A 323 -14.02 -2.73 12.19
CA LEU A 323 -14.35 -2.18 10.88
C LEU A 323 -15.68 -2.77 10.43
N HIS A 324 -16.72 -1.95 10.31
CA HIS A 324 -18.01 -2.37 9.74
C HIS A 324 -17.94 -2.61 8.22
N ARG A 325 -16.88 -2.14 7.54
CA ARG A 325 -16.58 -2.40 6.12
C ARG A 325 -15.07 -2.36 5.89
N VAL A 326 -14.53 -3.40 5.26
CA VAL A 326 -13.19 -3.39 4.69
C VAL A 326 -13.30 -2.81 3.28
N ALA A 327 -12.70 -1.65 3.04
CA ALA A 327 -12.34 -1.27 1.68
C ALA A 327 -11.00 -1.99 1.40
N LEU A 328 -11.03 -2.97 0.50
CA LEU A 328 -9.84 -3.57 -0.09
C LEU A 328 -9.23 -2.59 -1.09
#